data_AF-A0A7V9BUS6-F1
#
_entry.id   AF-A0A7V9BUS6-F1
#
_cell.length_a   1.000
_cell.length_b   1.000
_cell.length_c   1.000
_cell.angle_alpha   90.00
_cell.angle_beta   90.00
_cell.angle_gamma   90.00
#
_symmetry.space_group_name_H-M   'P 1'
#
loop_
_entity.id
_entity.type
_entity.pdbx_description
1 polymer ?
#
loop_
_entity_poly.entity_id
_entity_poly.type
_entity_poly.pdbx_seq_one_letter_code
_entity_poly.pdbx_strand_id
1 'polypeptide(L)'
;MTSWSISARGIPTVQVAAPNWIAALGLGVEELGRASSIQRLACELLPNGTVIARDIATGMGFVIQQVDGFENGHEGTDELPTLAADDLVEVTSDTAGAGRGRFAPIDDAETPLSAGQVALLLARDLVPAESGAVILEDKGYLRFVSVLGPHSRKLAGVRLPLGTGVAGFAMANHRTVVLADAQE
;
A
#
# COMPACT_ATOMS: atom_id res chain seq x y z
N MET A 1 -4.91 -12.06 -16.48
CA MET A 1 -5.16 -12.32 -15.04
C MET A 1 -4.05 -13.25 -14.56
N THR A 2 -3.44 -12.92 -13.44
CA THR A 2 -2.31 -13.67 -12.88
C THR A 2 -2.81 -14.91 -12.16
N SER A 3 -2.17 -16.06 -12.35
CA SER A 3 -2.51 -17.29 -11.66
C SER A 3 -1.72 -17.42 -10.36
N TRP A 4 -2.36 -17.91 -9.31
CA TRP A 4 -1.78 -18.06 -7.98
C TRP A 4 -2.09 -19.44 -7.43
N SER A 5 -1.11 -20.07 -6.79
CA SER A 5 -1.30 -21.29 -6.01
C SER A 5 -1.40 -20.95 -4.53
N ILE A 6 -2.36 -21.55 -3.84
CA ILE A 6 -2.57 -21.44 -2.41
C ILE A 6 -2.54 -22.84 -1.81
N SER A 7 -1.66 -23.05 -0.85
CA SER A 7 -1.51 -24.33 -0.17
C SER A 7 -1.63 -24.15 1.34
N ALA A 8 -2.21 -25.13 2.01
CA ALA A 8 -2.32 -25.18 3.46
C ALA A 8 -1.89 -26.57 3.96
N ARG A 9 -1.36 -26.64 5.18
CA ARG A 9 -0.82 -27.89 5.72
C ARG A 9 -1.91 -28.97 5.80
N GLY A 10 -1.70 -30.08 5.08
CA GLY A 10 -2.61 -31.22 5.08
C GLY A 10 -3.83 -31.08 4.15
N ILE A 11 -3.86 -30.07 3.28
CA ILE A 11 -4.94 -29.84 2.32
C ILE A 11 -4.35 -29.77 0.90
N PRO A 12 -5.02 -30.29 -0.13
CA PRO A 12 -4.60 -30.11 -1.52
C PRO A 12 -4.47 -28.63 -1.88
N THR A 13 -3.41 -28.30 -2.63
CA THR A 13 -3.18 -26.96 -3.18
C THR A 13 -4.31 -26.60 -4.15
N VAL A 14 -4.77 -25.35 -4.06
CA VAL A 14 -5.78 -24.76 -4.93
C VAL A 14 -5.12 -23.72 -5.82
N GLN A 15 -5.58 -23.57 -7.07
CA GLN A 15 -5.16 -22.50 -7.96
C GLN A 15 -6.29 -21.53 -8.24
N VAL A 16 -6.01 -20.23 -8.16
CA VAL A 16 -6.99 -19.17 -8.39
C VAL A 16 -6.41 -18.09 -9.29
N ALA A 17 -7.25 -17.51 -10.14
CA ALA A 17 -6.90 -16.34 -10.93
C ALA A 17 -7.24 -15.08 -10.14
N ALA A 18 -6.25 -14.21 -9.92
CA ALA A 18 -6.43 -13.00 -9.11
C ALA A 18 -5.49 -11.87 -9.55
N PRO A 19 -5.88 -10.60 -9.36
CA PRO A 19 -5.03 -9.46 -9.70
C PRO A 19 -3.80 -9.30 -8.79
N ASN A 20 -3.81 -9.89 -7.59
CA ASN A 20 -2.71 -9.83 -6.63
C ASN A 20 -2.82 -10.96 -5.58
N TRP A 21 -1.78 -11.11 -4.74
CA TRP A 21 -1.70 -12.17 -3.73
C TRP A 21 -2.77 -12.05 -2.63
N ILE A 22 -3.28 -10.85 -2.34
CA ILE A 22 -4.31 -10.62 -1.31
C ILE A 22 -5.64 -11.18 -1.80
N ALA A 23 -6.03 -10.84 -3.04
CA ALA A 23 -7.21 -11.38 -3.69
C ALA A 23 -7.08 -12.90 -3.88
N ALA A 24 -5.88 -13.38 -4.22
CA ALA A 24 -5.59 -14.81 -4.32
C ALA A 24 -5.76 -15.54 -2.98
N LEU A 25 -5.27 -14.95 -1.89
CA LEU A 25 -5.43 -15.49 -0.54
C LEU A 25 -6.91 -15.58 -0.15
N GLY A 26 -7.70 -14.51 -0.41
CA GLY A 26 -9.13 -14.50 -0.12
C GLY A 26 -9.88 -15.62 -0.85
N LEU A 27 -9.71 -15.70 -2.18
CA LEU A 27 -10.33 -16.72 -3.01
C LEU A 27 -9.86 -18.14 -2.64
N GLY A 28 -8.55 -18.32 -2.43
CA GLY A 28 -7.98 -19.61 -2.07
C GLY A 28 -8.42 -20.10 -0.70
N VAL A 29 -8.53 -19.22 0.30
CA VAL A 29 -9.03 -19.57 1.64
C VAL A 29 -10.52 -19.95 1.61
N GLU A 30 -11.31 -19.27 0.78
CA GLU A 30 -12.72 -19.59 0.59
C GLU A 30 -12.89 -20.96 -0.06
N GLU A 31 -12.13 -21.24 -1.12
CA GLU A 31 -12.15 -22.53 -1.82
C GLU A 31 -11.62 -23.69 -0.97
N LEU A 32 -10.67 -23.42 -0.06
CA LEU A 32 -10.21 -24.36 0.97
C LEU A 32 -11.23 -24.58 2.11
N GLY A 33 -12.36 -23.86 2.11
CA GLY A 33 -13.41 -23.96 3.14
C GLY A 33 -12.95 -23.45 4.50
N ARG A 34 -12.06 -22.45 4.53
CA ARG A 34 -11.43 -21.93 5.76
C ARG A 34 -11.74 -20.45 6.05
N ALA A 35 -12.47 -19.76 5.18
CA ALA A 35 -12.75 -18.33 5.33
C ALA A 35 -13.35 -17.94 6.69
N SER A 36 -14.24 -18.77 7.24
CA SER A 36 -14.89 -18.52 8.54
C SER A 36 -14.01 -18.82 9.76
N SER A 37 -12.85 -19.44 9.57
CA SER A 37 -11.97 -19.89 10.65
C SER A 37 -10.79 -18.95 10.93
N ILE A 38 -10.60 -17.93 10.10
CA ILE A 38 -9.49 -16.99 10.23
C ILE A 38 -9.90 -15.81 11.10
N GLN A 39 -9.10 -15.51 12.13
CA GLN A 39 -9.35 -14.38 13.03
C GLN A 39 -8.26 -13.30 12.93
N ARG A 40 -6.98 -13.69 12.89
CA ARG A 40 -5.84 -12.75 12.87
C ARG A 40 -4.73 -13.24 11.96
N LEU A 41 -4.75 -12.82 10.71
CA LEU A 41 -3.71 -13.14 9.72
C LEU A 41 -2.45 -12.28 9.91
N ALA A 42 -1.33 -12.93 10.17
CA ALA A 42 0.01 -12.40 9.94
C ALA A 42 0.50 -12.89 8.58
N CYS A 43 0.90 -11.98 7.70
CA CYS A 43 1.41 -12.31 6.37
C CYS A 43 2.88 -11.90 6.25
N GLU A 44 3.70 -12.81 5.74
CA GLU A 44 5.10 -12.58 5.43
C GLU A 44 5.32 -12.80 3.92
N LEU A 45 5.66 -11.75 3.19
CA LEU A 45 6.10 -11.86 1.80
C LEU A 45 7.62 -12.12 1.77
N LEU A 46 8.05 -13.20 1.14
CA LEU A 46 9.44 -13.58 0.96
C LEU A 46 10.04 -12.93 -0.30
N PRO A 47 11.38 -12.78 -0.39
CA PRO A 47 12.05 -12.17 -1.55
C PRO A 47 11.81 -12.89 -2.89
N ASN A 48 11.44 -14.16 -2.86
CA ASN A 48 11.11 -14.96 -4.04
C ASN A 48 9.66 -14.79 -4.53
N GLY A 49 8.88 -13.87 -3.93
CA GLY A 49 7.48 -13.64 -4.27
C GLY A 49 6.48 -14.58 -3.60
N THR A 50 6.95 -15.51 -2.76
CA THR A 50 6.08 -16.37 -1.96
C THR A 50 5.53 -15.62 -0.75
N VAL A 51 4.22 -15.68 -0.51
CA VAL A 51 3.61 -15.16 0.72
C VAL A 51 3.30 -16.32 1.66
N ILE A 52 3.61 -16.14 2.93
CA ILE A 52 3.22 -17.04 4.03
C ILE A 52 2.20 -16.29 4.88
N ALA A 53 0.96 -16.75 4.87
CA ALA A 53 -0.12 -16.22 5.68
C ALA A 53 -0.37 -17.15 6.86
N ARG A 54 -0.39 -16.66 8.10
CA ARG A 54 -0.63 -17.47 9.30
C ARG A 54 -1.67 -16.81 10.18
N ASP A 55 -2.71 -17.56 10.53
CA ASP A 55 -3.62 -17.14 11.58
C ASP A 55 -2.94 -17.31 12.95
N ILE A 56 -2.73 -16.20 13.66
CA ILE A 56 -2.05 -16.18 14.96
C ILE A 56 -2.88 -16.92 16.01
N ALA A 57 -4.21 -16.87 15.91
CA ALA A 57 -5.10 -17.49 16.90
C ALA A 57 -5.06 -19.02 16.83
N THR A 58 -5.10 -19.58 15.62
CA THR A 58 -5.19 -21.03 15.41
C THR A 58 -3.85 -21.69 15.02
N GLY A 59 -2.85 -20.90 14.62
CA GLY A 59 -1.58 -21.38 14.08
C GLY A 59 -1.68 -21.91 12.65
N MET A 60 -2.85 -21.83 12.01
CA MET A 60 -3.07 -22.32 10.65
C MET A 60 -2.30 -21.46 9.63
N GLY A 61 -1.55 -22.12 8.76
CA GLY A 61 -0.68 -21.47 7.77
C GLY A 61 -1.11 -21.77 6.33
N PHE A 62 -0.99 -20.75 5.49
CA PHE A 62 -1.22 -20.74 4.06
C PHE A 62 0.06 -20.26 3.36
N VAL A 63 0.38 -20.85 2.22
CA VAL A 63 1.48 -20.42 1.35
C VAL A 63 0.88 -20.05 0.01
N ILE A 64 1.16 -18.84 -0.46
CA ILE A 64 0.63 -18.26 -1.70
C ILE A 64 1.80 -17.99 -2.63
N GLN A 65 1.73 -18.48 -3.86
CA GLN A 65 2.80 -18.32 -4.84
C GLN A 65 2.21 -18.08 -6.22
N GLN A 66 2.73 -17.07 -6.93
CA GLN A 66 2.37 -16.81 -8.32
C GLN A 66 2.81 -17.97 -9.22
N VAL A 67 1.92 -18.40 -10.10
CA VAL A 67 2.15 -19.40 -11.13
C VAL A 67 2.23 -18.63 -12.46
N ASP A 68 3.46 -18.39 -12.93
CA ASP A 68 3.87 -17.72 -14.18
C ASP A 68 3.87 -16.16 -14.25
N GLY A 69 4.97 -15.63 -14.82
CA GLY A 69 5.13 -14.23 -15.30
C GLY A 69 6.14 -13.34 -14.56
N PHE A 70 7.44 -13.67 -14.55
CA PHE A 70 8.52 -12.73 -14.21
C PHE A 70 8.88 -11.88 -15.45
N GLU A 71 8.51 -10.60 -15.48
CA GLU A 71 9.13 -9.60 -16.36
C GLU A 71 9.35 -8.30 -15.56
N ASN A 72 10.62 -8.01 -15.25
CA ASN A 72 11.07 -6.77 -14.63
C ASN A 72 11.48 -5.78 -15.73
N GLY A 73 10.96 -4.55 -15.67
CA GLY A 73 11.54 -3.45 -16.45
C GLY A 73 10.81 -2.12 -16.29
N HIS A 74 11.40 -1.17 -15.56
CA HIS A 74 11.36 0.24 -15.94
C HIS A 74 12.46 1.06 -15.22
N GLU A 75 13.45 1.51 -16.00
CA GLU A 75 14.31 2.65 -15.67
C GLU A 75 13.63 3.92 -16.20
N GLY A 76 13.44 4.92 -15.36
CA GLY A 76 12.93 6.24 -15.74
C GLY A 76 13.26 7.26 -14.66
N THR A 77 14.18 8.17 -14.95
CA THR A 77 14.60 9.28 -14.09
C THR A 77 13.59 10.42 -14.17
N ASP A 78 13.00 10.82 -13.05
CA ASP A 78 12.17 12.03 -12.95
C ASP A 78 12.56 12.81 -11.68
N GLU A 79 13.14 14.00 -11.85
CA GLU A 79 13.45 14.93 -10.75
C GLU A 79 12.18 15.71 -10.35
N LEU A 80 11.81 15.64 -9.06
CA LEU A 80 10.64 16.35 -8.52
C LEU A 80 10.95 17.82 -8.16
N PRO A 81 10.03 18.78 -8.42
CA PRO A 81 10.23 20.19 -8.09
C PRO A 81 10.19 20.48 -6.57
N THR A 82 10.85 21.57 -6.16
CA THR A 82 10.91 22.08 -4.77
C THR A 82 9.68 22.93 -4.45
N LEU A 83 9.09 22.75 -3.27
CA LEU A 83 7.82 23.38 -2.86
C LEU A 83 8.03 24.67 -2.08
N ALA A 84 7.24 25.70 -2.42
CA ALA A 84 6.95 26.83 -1.54
C ALA A 84 5.66 26.56 -0.75
N ALA A 85 5.51 27.18 0.41
CA ALA A 85 4.42 26.91 1.36
C ALA A 85 3.01 27.34 0.89
N ASP A 86 2.91 28.01 -0.26
CA ASP A 86 1.66 28.59 -0.78
C ASP A 86 0.93 27.69 -1.83
N ASP A 87 1.47 26.52 -2.19
CA ASP A 87 0.91 25.64 -3.22
C ASP A 87 -0.14 24.62 -2.71
N LEU A 88 -0.72 24.83 -1.53
CA LEU A 88 -1.75 23.94 -0.99
C LEU A 88 -3.10 24.21 -1.68
N VAL A 89 -3.49 23.33 -2.61
CA VAL A 89 -4.79 23.41 -3.29
C VAL A 89 -5.91 22.95 -2.34
N GLU A 90 -6.92 23.79 -2.15
CA GLU A 90 -8.13 23.49 -1.38
C GLU A 90 -9.11 22.69 -2.25
N VAL A 91 -9.15 21.37 -2.06
CA VAL A 91 -10.05 20.47 -2.82
C VAL A 91 -11.37 20.35 -2.07
N THR A 92 -12.43 20.96 -2.61
CA THR A 92 -13.80 20.83 -2.08
C THR A 92 -14.42 19.49 -2.51
N SER A 93 -15.08 18.82 -1.57
CA SER A 93 -15.60 17.45 -1.66
C SER A 93 -16.79 17.21 -2.62
N ASP A 94 -16.95 18.01 -3.67
CA ASP A 94 -18.11 17.88 -4.57
C ASP A 94 -17.68 17.47 -5.97
N THR A 95 -17.65 16.14 -6.22
CA THR A 95 -17.54 15.62 -7.58
C THR A 95 -18.30 14.30 -7.73
N ALA A 96 -19.63 14.40 -7.65
CA ALA A 96 -20.52 13.38 -8.18
C ALA A 96 -20.62 13.53 -9.71
N GLY A 97 -19.63 12.99 -10.43
CA GLY A 97 -19.60 12.94 -11.90
C GLY A 97 -19.59 11.49 -12.40
N ALA A 98 -20.71 11.03 -12.96
CA ALA A 98 -20.82 9.70 -13.54
C ALA A 98 -19.96 9.56 -14.80
N GLY A 99 -18.97 8.65 -14.78
CA GLY A 99 -18.24 8.20 -15.99
C GLY A 99 -16.73 8.03 -15.81
N ARG A 100 -16.14 8.70 -14.82
CA ARG A 100 -14.73 8.54 -14.43
C ARG A 100 -14.73 8.15 -12.96
N GLY A 101 -14.17 7.00 -12.61
CA GLY A 101 -14.24 6.45 -11.25
C GLY A 101 -13.71 7.43 -10.20
N ARG A 102 -13.99 7.19 -8.92
CA ARG A 102 -13.60 8.06 -7.79
C ARG A 102 -12.10 8.44 -7.71
N PHE A 103 -11.26 7.76 -8.47
CA PHE A 103 -9.82 7.97 -8.55
C PHE A 103 -9.37 8.80 -9.74
N ALA A 104 -10.26 9.14 -10.68
CA ALA A 104 -9.92 9.95 -11.84
C ALA A 104 -9.25 11.30 -11.49
N PRO A 105 -9.59 11.97 -10.38
CA PRO A 105 -8.84 13.15 -9.96
C PRO A 105 -7.34 12.90 -9.66
N ILE A 106 -6.94 11.66 -9.36
CA ILE A 106 -5.53 11.27 -9.22
C ILE A 106 -4.87 11.21 -10.60
N ASP A 107 -5.54 10.58 -11.57
CA ASP A 107 -5.05 10.43 -12.95
C ASP A 107 -4.96 11.77 -13.69
N ASP A 108 -5.85 12.70 -13.36
CA ASP A 108 -5.92 14.05 -13.96
C ASP A 108 -4.93 15.05 -13.31
N ALA A 109 -4.20 14.65 -12.27
CA ALA A 109 -3.27 15.52 -11.57
C ALA A 109 -2.00 15.79 -12.39
N GLU A 110 -1.65 17.08 -12.55
CA GLU A 110 -0.52 17.50 -13.41
C GLU A 110 0.85 17.17 -12.82
N THR A 111 0.94 16.96 -11.51
CA THR A 111 2.21 16.66 -10.82
C THR A 111 2.07 15.51 -9.82
N PRO A 112 3.15 14.76 -9.53
CA PRO A 112 3.16 13.72 -8.48
C PRO A 112 2.76 14.26 -7.10
N LEU A 113 3.04 15.55 -6.86
CA LEU A 113 2.64 16.26 -5.66
C LEU A 113 1.11 16.39 -5.56
N SER A 114 0.48 16.96 -6.59
CA SER A 114 -0.98 17.11 -6.63
C SER A 114 -1.68 15.75 -6.60
N ALA A 115 -1.11 14.74 -7.27
CA ALA A 115 -1.61 13.37 -7.25
C ALA A 115 -1.56 12.79 -5.83
N GLY A 116 -0.45 13.00 -5.11
CA GLY A 116 -0.29 12.57 -3.72
C GLY A 116 -1.30 13.23 -2.78
N GLN A 117 -1.59 14.52 -2.96
CA GLN A 117 -2.56 15.23 -2.15
C GLN A 117 -3.98 14.68 -2.35
N VAL A 118 -4.39 14.49 -3.61
CA VAL A 118 -5.69 13.90 -3.95
C VAL A 118 -5.80 12.47 -3.41
N ALA A 119 -4.76 11.66 -3.61
CA ALA A 119 -4.72 10.29 -3.10
C ALA A 119 -4.86 10.23 -1.57
N LEU A 120 -4.20 11.14 -0.86
CA LEU A 120 -4.26 11.22 0.60
C LEU A 120 -5.66 11.58 1.11
N LEU A 121 -6.34 12.53 0.44
CA LEU A 121 -7.70 12.91 0.78
C LEU A 121 -8.68 11.74 0.54
N LEU A 122 -8.60 11.10 -0.62
CA LEU A 122 -9.42 9.93 -0.94
C LEU A 122 -9.15 8.75 0.02
N ALA A 123 -7.90 8.55 0.45
CA ALA A 123 -7.56 7.51 1.41
C ALA A 123 -8.16 7.79 2.80
N ARG A 124 -8.17 9.06 3.24
CA ARG A 124 -8.77 9.49 4.51
C ARG A 124 -10.28 9.29 4.54
N ASP A 125 -10.97 9.44 3.41
CA ASP A 125 -12.42 9.18 3.34
C ASP A 125 -12.75 7.69 3.55
N LEU A 126 -11.80 6.79 3.28
CA LEU A 126 -11.97 5.34 3.41
C LEU A 126 -11.43 4.80 4.73
N VAL A 127 -10.39 5.44 5.26
CA VAL A 127 -9.70 5.05 6.49
C VAL A 127 -9.83 6.19 7.49
N PRO A 128 -10.57 6.00 8.60
CA PRO A 128 -10.81 7.05 9.59
C PRO A 128 -9.53 7.29 10.43
N ALA A 129 -8.55 7.94 9.81
CA ALA A 129 -7.29 8.33 10.43
C ALA A 129 -7.29 9.83 10.72
N GLU A 130 -6.82 10.22 11.90
CA GLU A 130 -6.67 11.63 12.30
C GLU A 130 -5.58 12.33 11.49
N SER A 131 -4.54 11.60 11.12
CA SER A 131 -3.37 12.09 10.39
C SER A 131 -2.99 11.13 9.27
N GLY A 132 -2.33 11.66 8.25
CA GLY A 132 -1.82 10.86 7.15
C GLY A 132 -0.77 11.62 6.36
N ALA A 133 0.07 10.89 5.62
CA ALA A 133 1.09 11.51 4.78
C ALA A 133 1.36 10.67 3.52
N VAL A 134 1.75 11.36 2.46
CA VAL A 134 2.38 10.77 1.28
C VAL A 134 3.85 11.16 1.29
N ILE A 135 4.71 10.16 1.13
CA ILE A 135 6.15 10.29 1.18
C ILE A 135 6.70 9.77 -0.14
N LEU A 136 7.55 10.56 -0.79
CA LEU A 136 8.27 10.16 -1.99
C LEU A 136 9.75 10.03 -1.70
N GLU A 137 10.41 9.10 -2.37
CA GLU A 137 11.86 9.01 -2.36
C GLU A 137 12.44 10.00 -3.38
N ASP A 138 13.43 10.80 -2.95
CA ASP A 138 14.20 11.70 -3.81
C ASP A 138 15.68 11.66 -3.38
N LYS A 139 16.53 11.10 -4.25
CA LYS A 139 17.99 11.06 -4.10
C LYS A 139 18.46 10.51 -2.74
N GLY A 140 17.85 9.42 -2.28
CA GLY A 140 18.19 8.79 -0.99
C GLY A 140 17.60 9.50 0.23
N TYR A 141 16.62 10.38 0.03
CA TYR A 141 15.83 10.98 1.10
C TYR A 141 14.34 10.68 0.94
N LEU A 142 13.65 10.57 2.06
CA LEU A 142 12.21 10.50 2.16
C LEU A 142 11.67 11.91 2.31
N ARG A 143 10.84 12.36 1.38
CA ARG A 143 10.25 13.70 1.40
C ARG A 143 8.76 13.61 1.63
N PHE A 144 8.28 14.31 2.66
CA PHE A 144 6.85 14.46 2.92
C PHE A 144 6.25 15.44 1.91
N VAL A 145 5.49 14.91 0.94
CA VAL A 145 4.93 15.71 -0.16
C VAL A 145 3.48 16.13 0.12
N SER A 146 2.73 15.34 0.89
CA SER A 146 1.39 15.71 1.34
C SER A 146 1.19 15.23 2.76
N VAL A 147 0.63 16.07 3.63
CA VAL A 147 0.44 15.74 5.05
C VAL A 147 -0.90 16.29 5.54
N LEU A 148 -1.63 15.48 6.30
CA LEU A 148 -2.87 15.83 6.98
C LEU A 148 -2.74 15.55 8.48
N GLY A 149 -3.48 16.32 9.28
CA GLY A 149 -3.55 16.17 10.72
C GLY A 149 -2.97 17.36 11.50
N PRO A 150 -3.01 17.32 12.85
CA PRO A 150 -2.68 18.46 13.72
C PRO A 150 -1.27 19.03 13.55
N HIS A 151 -0.32 18.22 13.06
CA HIS A 151 1.09 18.58 12.90
C HIS A 151 1.54 18.77 11.44
N SER A 152 0.60 18.83 10.49
CA SER A 152 0.89 18.86 9.05
C SER A 152 1.85 19.97 8.63
N ARG A 153 1.69 21.19 9.17
CA ARG A 153 2.55 22.35 8.86
C ARG A 153 4.02 22.13 9.21
N LYS A 154 4.32 21.32 10.24
CA LYS A 154 5.70 21.06 10.67
C LYS A 154 6.38 19.97 9.83
N LEU A 155 5.58 19.10 9.20
CA LEU A 155 6.06 17.94 8.46
C LEU A 155 6.06 18.15 6.94
N ALA A 156 5.24 19.08 6.42
CA ALA A 156 5.23 19.39 4.99
C ALA A 156 6.63 19.81 4.50
N GLY A 157 7.14 19.12 3.48
CA GLY A 157 8.45 19.39 2.90
C GLY A 157 9.65 18.87 3.72
N VAL A 158 9.43 18.28 4.90
CA VAL A 158 10.51 17.67 5.68
C VAL A 158 11.16 16.55 4.89
N ARG A 159 12.50 16.45 5.01
CA ARG A 159 13.32 15.40 4.41
C ARG A 159 13.95 14.56 5.52
N LEU A 160 13.83 13.25 5.41
CA LEU A 160 14.51 12.29 6.28
C LEU A 160 15.47 11.44 5.44
N PRO A 161 16.61 10.98 5.99
CA PRO A 161 17.43 9.98 5.31
C PRO A 161 16.63 8.70 5.02
N LEU A 162 16.91 8.05 3.89
CA LEU A 162 16.34 6.74 3.58
C LEU A 162 16.58 5.75 4.74
N GLY A 163 15.61 4.90 5.03
CA GLY A 163 15.70 3.94 6.15
C GLY A 163 15.39 4.52 7.53
N THR A 164 15.14 5.83 7.65
CA THR A 164 14.78 6.46 8.93
C THR A 164 13.32 6.17 9.31
N GLY A 165 13.13 5.68 10.54
CA GLY A 165 11.82 5.43 11.12
C GLY A 165 10.98 4.39 10.36
N VAL A 166 9.69 4.33 10.69
CA VAL A 166 8.77 3.34 10.13
C VAL A 166 8.58 3.53 8.62
N ALA A 167 8.48 4.78 8.16
CA ALA A 167 8.35 5.10 6.75
C ALA A 167 9.60 4.69 5.94
N GLY A 168 10.79 4.93 6.49
CA GLY A 168 12.03 4.51 5.85
C GLY A 168 12.22 3.01 5.84
N PHE A 169 11.85 2.32 6.92
CA PHE A 169 11.84 0.87 6.94
C PHE A 169 10.86 0.30 5.91
N ALA A 170 9.65 0.86 5.82
CA ALA A 170 8.63 0.44 4.85
C ALA A 170 9.12 0.63 3.40
N MET A 171 9.70 1.79 3.07
CA MET A 171 10.22 2.08 1.74
C MET A 171 11.43 1.21 1.38
N ALA A 172 12.41 1.08 2.29
CA ALA A 172 13.63 0.29 2.02
C ALA A 172 13.35 -1.21 1.84
N ASN A 173 12.30 -1.73 2.47
CA ASN A 173 11.96 -3.15 2.40
C ASN A 173 10.80 -3.44 1.44
N HIS A 174 10.23 -2.42 0.79
CA HIS A 174 9.04 -2.51 -0.06
C HIS A 174 7.88 -3.25 0.63
N ARG A 175 7.64 -2.93 1.91
CA ARG A 175 6.63 -3.59 2.76
C ARG A 175 5.66 -2.59 3.35
N THR A 176 4.40 -2.98 3.41
CA THR A 176 3.41 -2.30 4.25
C THR A 176 3.68 -2.66 5.70
N VAL A 177 3.78 -1.65 6.56
CA VAL A 177 4.02 -1.83 7.99
C VAL A 177 2.78 -1.33 8.73
N VAL A 178 2.20 -2.22 9.55
CA VAL A 178 1.09 -1.88 10.44
C VAL A 178 1.59 -2.04 11.86
N LEU A 179 1.56 -0.95 12.62
CA LEU A 179 1.95 -0.94 14.02
C LEU A 179 0.71 -0.66 14.85
N ALA A 180 0.48 -1.49 15.88
CA ALA A 180 -0.58 -1.25 16.85
C ALA A 180 -0.22 -0.10 17.81
N ASP A 181 1.08 0.14 17.99
CA ASP A 181 1.62 1.20 18.82
C ASP A 181 2.95 1.67 18.22
N ALA A 182 3.09 2.99 18.03
CA ALA A 182 4.30 3.64 17.57
C ALA A 182 4.79 4.56 18.70
N GLN A 183 5.60 3.99 19.59
CA GLN A 183 6.29 4.75 20.63
C GLN A 183 7.60 5.32 20.06
N GLU A 184 8.01 6.49 20.56
CA GLU A 184 9.30 7.12 20.28
C GLU A 184 10.48 6.36 20.91
#